data_AF-A0A562TCQ5-F1
#
_entry.id   AF-A0A562TCQ5-F1
#
_cell.length_a   1.000
_cell.length_b   1.000
_cell.length_c   1.000
_cell.angle_alpha   90.00
_cell.angle_beta   90.00
_cell.angle_gamma   90.00
#
_symmetry.space_group_name_H-M   'P 1'
#
loop_
_entity.id
_entity.type
_entity.pdbx_description
1 polymer ?
#
loop_
_entity_poly.entity_id
_entity_poly.type
_entity_poly.pdbx_seq_one_letter_code
_entity_poly.pdbx_strand_id
1 'polypeptide(L)'
;MDWDEILDPLSPLYQEAMYEQQQLVNMQDGLIAATKKIIEEVYPQIYHLESAGYKELEAVIITECVKFSCKINEVMNRYHTGK
;
A
#
# COMPACT_ATOMS: atom_id res chain seq x y z
N MET A 1 -24.58 7.81 8.81
CA MET A 1 -23.12 7.89 9.03
C MET A 1 -22.93 9.08 9.95
N ASP A 2 -22.48 8.84 11.18
CA ASP A 2 -22.33 9.91 12.17
C ASP A 2 -20.98 10.59 11.94
N TRP A 3 -21.00 11.66 11.14
CA TRP A 3 -19.79 12.37 10.74
C TRP A 3 -19.07 12.99 11.93
N ASP A 4 -19.79 13.29 13.02
CA ASP A 4 -19.21 13.82 14.25
C ASP A 4 -18.39 12.74 15.00
N GLU A 5 -18.80 11.47 14.97
CA GLU A 5 -17.99 10.37 15.51
C GLU A 5 -16.76 10.10 14.63
N ILE A 6 -16.88 10.12 13.29
CA ILE A 6 -15.71 9.90 12.41
C ILE A 6 -14.65 11.00 12.57
N LEU A 7 -15.04 12.22 12.93
CA LEU A 7 -14.10 13.34 13.09
C LEU A 7 -13.55 13.48 14.51
N ASP A 8 -14.09 12.76 15.49
CA ASP A 8 -13.57 12.71 16.85
C ASP A 8 -12.43 11.66 16.94
N PRO A 9 -11.17 12.08 17.20
CA PRO A 9 -10.03 11.16 17.31
C PRO A 9 -10.15 10.13 18.43
N LEU A 10 -11.02 10.37 19.41
CA LEU A 10 -11.26 9.49 20.55
C LEU A 10 -12.44 8.54 20.33
N SER A 11 -13.17 8.67 19.22
CA SER A 11 -14.27 7.76 18.92
C SER A 11 -13.75 6.37 18.51
N PRO A 12 -14.50 5.30 18.84
CA PRO A 12 -14.18 3.96 18.36
C PRO A 12 -14.15 3.87 16.83
N LEU A 13 -15.07 4.58 16.16
CA LEU A 13 -15.22 4.55 14.71
C LEU A 13 -14.00 5.19 14.00
N TYR A 14 -13.47 6.28 14.53
CA TYR A 14 -12.23 6.87 14.01
C TYR A 14 -11.03 5.95 14.22
N GLN A 15 -10.93 5.33 15.41
CA GLN A 15 -9.82 4.43 15.72
C GLN A 15 -9.82 3.18 14.84
N GLU A 16 -11.00 2.60 14.57
CA GLU A 16 -11.16 1.49 13.63
C GLU A 16 -10.75 1.89 12.20
N ALA A 17 -11.25 3.04 11.71
CA ALA A 17 -10.89 3.54 10.39
C ALA A 17 -9.38 3.81 10.26
N MET A 18 -8.75 4.37 11.29
CA MET A 18 -7.31 4.60 11.31
C MET A 18 -6.51 3.30 11.35
N TYR A 19 -7.00 2.29 12.08
CA TYR A 19 -6.38 0.97 12.11
C TYR A 19 -6.40 0.30 10.74
N GLU A 20 -7.54 0.34 10.04
CA GLU A 20 -7.65 -0.16 8.66
C GLU A 20 -6.71 0.58 7.71
N GLN A 21 -6.64 1.91 7.80
CA GLN A 21 -5.70 2.71 7.01
C GLN A 21 -4.25 2.32 7.28
N GLN A 22 -3.87 2.13 8.55
CA GLN A 22 -2.52 1.72 8.91
C GLN A 22 -2.17 0.33 8.35
N GLN A 23 -3.10 -0.62 8.38
CA GLN A 23 -2.90 -1.94 7.78
C GLN A 23 -2.64 -1.85 6.28
N LEU A 24 -3.42 -1.01 5.58
CA LEU A 24 -3.25 -0.81 4.13
C LEU A 24 -1.90 -0.18 3.80
N VAL A 25 -1.48 0.83 4.56
CA VAL A 25 -0.16 1.49 4.40
C VAL A 25 0.98 0.50 4.66
N ASN A 26 0.91 -0.28 5.74
CA ASN A 26 1.94 -1.28 6.05
C ASN A 26 2.08 -2.31 4.92
N MET A 27 0.96 -2.69 4.29
CA MET A 27 0.97 -3.60 3.16
C MET A 27 1.62 -2.97 1.92
N GLN A 28 1.33 -1.69 1.64
CA GLN A 28 1.95 -0.95 0.54
C GLN A 28 3.46 -0.89 0.69
N ASP A 29 3.95 -0.53 1.89
CA ASP A 29 5.38 -0.48 2.19
C ASP A 29 6.05 -1.84 2.01
N GLY A 30 5.40 -2.92 2.48
CA GLY A 30 5.87 -4.29 2.30
C GLY A 30 5.96 -4.71 0.83
N LEU A 31 4.94 -4.40 0.02
CA LEU A 31 4.93 -4.69 -1.41
C LEU A 31 6.02 -3.92 -2.16
N ILE A 32 6.21 -2.64 -1.83
CA ILE A 32 7.25 -1.80 -2.45
C ILE A 32 8.63 -2.38 -2.13
N ALA A 33 8.90 -2.72 -0.86
CA ALA A 33 10.17 -3.30 -0.45
C ALA A 33 10.44 -4.66 -1.14
N ALA A 34 9.45 -5.55 -1.17
CA ALA A 34 9.57 -6.85 -1.83
C ALA A 34 9.81 -6.71 -3.34
N THR A 35 9.08 -5.80 -3.99
CA THR A 35 9.21 -5.56 -5.43
C THR A 35 10.59 -5.00 -5.78
N LYS A 36 11.10 -4.03 -5.01
CA LYS A 36 12.45 -3.49 -5.18
C LYS A 36 13.51 -4.60 -5.10
N LYS A 37 13.40 -5.49 -4.11
CA LYS A 37 14.32 -6.63 -3.94
C LYS A 37 14.27 -7.60 -5.13
N ILE A 38 13.07 -7.95 -5.61
CA ILE A 38 12.92 -8.84 -6.78
C ILE A 38 13.55 -8.20 -8.02
N ILE A 39 13.36 -6.89 -8.22
CA ILE A 39 13.93 -6.16 -9.36
C ILE A 39 15.46 -6.16 -9.31
N GLU A 40 16.06 -5.96 -8.13
CA GLU A 40 17.51 -6.04 -7.93
C GLU A 40 18.07 -7.43 -8.31
N GLU A 41 17.34 -8.49 -7.97
CA GLU A 41 17.73 -9.87 -8.28
C GLU A 41 17.55 -10.23 -9.77
N VAL A 42 16.47 -9.77 -10.40
CA VAL A 42 16.09 -10.16 -11.78
C VAL A 42 16.72 -9.25 -12.82
N TYR A 43 16.91 -7.96 -12.51
CA TYR A 43 17.36 -6.93 -13.44
C TYR A 43 18.62 -6.21 -12.89
N PRO A 44 19.78 -6.88 -12.83
CA PRO A 44 21.01 -6.25 -12.33
C PRO A 44 21.43 -5.01 -13.12
N GLN A 45 20.94 -4.83 -14.35
CA GLN A 45 21.14 -3.59 -15.11
C GLN A 45 20.53 -2.35 -14.44
N ILE A 46 19.69 -2.49 -13.39
CA ILE A 46 19.18 -1.33 -12.67
C ILE A 46 20.33 -0.45 -12.16
N TYR A 47 21.47 -1.05 -11.77
CA TYR A 47 22.68 -0.35 -11.27
C TYR A 47 23.38 0.51 -12.33
N HIS A 48 22.92 0.45 -13.57
CA HIS A 48 23.43 1.20 -14.70
C HIS A 48 22.38 2.14 -15.32
N LEU A 49 21.21 2.27 -14.69
CA LEU A 49 20.20 3.22 -15.14
C LEU A 49 20.67 4.66 -14.92
N GLU A 50 20.31 5.53 -15.85
CA GLU A 50 20.39 6.97 -15.63
C GLU A 50 19.42 7.39 -14.52
N SER A 51 19.69 8.52 -13.87
CA SER A 51 18.85 9.02 -12.77
C SER A 51 17.37 9.15 -13.15
N ALA A 52 17.06 9.50 -14.40
CA ALA A 52 15.69 9.56 -14.89
C ALA A 52 15.01 8.18 -14.89
N GLY A 53 15.72 7.14 -15.33
CA GLY A 53 15.22 5.77 -15.34
C GLY A 53 14.96 5.22 -13.93
N TYR A 54 15.82 5.55 -12.96
CA TYR A 54 15.58 5.20 -11.56
C TYR A 54 14.30 5.84 -10.99
N LYS A 55 14.09 7.12 -11.25
CA LYS A 55 12.90 7.84 -10.78
C LYS A 55 11.62 7.31 -11.42
N GLU A 56 11.67 7.03 -12.72
CA GLU A 56 10.54 6.44 -13.43
C GLU A 56 10.22 5.05 -12.88
N LEU A 57 11.24 4.21 -12.68
CA LEU A 57 11.08 2.89 -12.09
C LEU A 57 10.48 2.96 -10.67
N GLU A 58 10.98 3.86 -9.82
CA GLU A 58 10.46 4.06 -8.47
C GLU A 58 8.98 4.51 -8.50
N ALA A 59 8.63 5.45 -9.37
CA ALA A 59 7.25 5.91 -9.53
C ALA A 59 6.32 4.78 -9.98
N VAL A 60 6.78 3.93 -10.91
CA VAL A 60 6.03 2.75 -11.38
C VAL A 60 5.82 1.75 -10.24
N ILE A 61 6.87 1.41 -9.50
CA ILE A 61 6.79 0.47 -8.37
C ILE A 61 5.75 0.96 -7.35
N ILE A 62 5.86 2.21 -6.92
CA ILE A 62 4.95 2.79 -5.92
C ILE A 62 3.50 2.77 -6.44
N THR A 63 3.28 3.28 -7.65
CA THR A 63 1.94 3.40 -8.23
C THR A 63 1.25 2.04 -8.35
N GLU A 64 1.96 1.04 -8.87
CA GLU A 64 1.37 -0.28 -9.09
C GLU A 64 1.23 -1.08 -7.78
N CYS A 65 2.15 -0.92 -6.82
CA CYS A 65 2.01 -1.54 -5.50
C CYS A 65 0.81 -0.97 -4.73
N VAL A 66 0.57 0.35 -4.79
CA VAL A 66 -0.61 0.99 -4.20
C VAL A 66 -1.90 0.48 -4.84
N LYS A 67 -1.98 0.43 -6.17
CA LYS A 67 -3.15 -0.11 -6.87
C LYS A 67 -3.38 -1.58 -6.50
N PHE A 68 -2.32 -2.36 -6.40
CA PHE A 68 -2.42 -3.78 -6.07
C PHE A 68 -2.86 -4.00 -4.62
N SER A 69 -2.34 -3.23 -3.67
CA SER A 69 -2.76 -3.30 -2.26
C SER A 69 -4.25 -2.98 -2.12
N CYS A 70 -4.75 -1.95 -2.83
CA CYS A 70 -6.18 -1.61 -2.83
C CYS A 70 -7.04 -2.77 -3.36
N LYS A 71 -6.63 -3.40 -4.47
CA LYS A 71 -7.34 -4.57 -5.02
C LYS A 71 -7.34 -5.75 -4.05
N ILE A 72 -6.23 -6.00 -3.34
CA ILE A 72 -6.20 -7.04 -2.32
C ILE A 72 -7.14 -6.69 -1.17
N ASN A 73 -7.11 -5.45 -0.69
CA ASN A 73 -8.01 -4.99 0.36
C ASN A 73 -9.50 -5.14 -0.02
N GLU A 74 -9.87 -4.79 -1.26
CA GLU A 74 -11.22 -5.02 -1.78
C GLU A 74 -11.62 -6.49 -1.80
N VAL A 75 -10.71 -7.39 -2.20
CA VAL A 75 -10.96 -8.84 -2.18
C VAL A 75 -11.11 -9.34 -0.74
N MET A 76 -10.24 -8.90 0.16
CA MET A 76 -10.32 -9.25 1.58
C MET A 76 -11.65 -8.80 2.18
N ASN A 77 -12.03 -7.53 2.00
CA ASN A 77 -13.29 -6.99 2.53
C ASN A 77 -14.53 -7.66 1.92
N ARG A 78 -14.47 -8.07 0.64
CA ARG A 78 -15.60 -8.75 -0.02
C ARG A 78 -15.83 -10.17 0.50
N TYR A 79 -14.76 -10.89 0.84
CA TYR A 79 -14.83 -12.32 1.17
C TYR A 79 -14.47 -12.63 2.63
N HIS A 80 -14.16 -11.63 3.44
CA HIS A 80 -13.99 -11.79 4.87
C HIS A 80 -15.34 -12.11 5.51
N THR A 81 -15.60 -13.41 5.71
CA THR A 81 -16.72 -13.89 6.52
C THR A 81 -16.26 -14.02 7.97
N GLY A 82 -16.15 -12.89 8.67
CA GLY A 82 -15.77 -12.78 10.08
C GLY A 82 -16.55 -11.65 10.76
N LYS A 83 -17.02 -11.92 11.98
CA LYS A 83 -18.15 -11.32 12.72
C LYS A 83 -18.01 -9.86 13.13
#